data_AF-A0A1G0JLU9-F1
#
_entry.id   AF-A0A1G0JLU9-F1
#
_cell.length_a   1.000
_cell.length_b   1.000
_cell.length_c   1.000
_cell.angle_alpha   90.00
_cell.angle_beta   90.00
_cell.angle_gamma   90.00
#
_symmetry.space_group_name_H-M   'P 1'
#
loop_
_entity.id
_entity.type
_entity.pdbx_description
1 polymer ?
#
loop_
_entity_poly.entity_id
_entity_poly.type
_entity_poly.pdbx_seq_one_letter_code
_entity_poly.pdbx_strand_id
1 'polypeptide(L)'
;MNDNNIDDVGKGIMSIFVRFIGLFLLIAGVYVALYVMLKAMDLYQNPKSIEYFALAIEKGSNIDKSLSSIRDAVITEPVEGEETSDANRQGTRRGSADAADSHVRISYFFAWIIMLMLLMLIGSISLRAIKTGGELVLYDMQIKQFAKMLVKESSKSRQ
;
A
#
# COMPACT_ATOMS: atom_id res chain seq x y z
N MET A 1 33.62 -0.57 42.59
CA MET A 1 33.01 0.72 43.00
C MET A 1 32.87 1.67 41.80
N ASN A 2 32.62 1.13 40.59
CA ASN A 2 32.50 1.92 39.36
C ASN A 2 31.36 1.43 38.44
N ASP A 3 30.67 0.36 38.83
CA ASP A 3 29.71 -0.36 37.98
C ASP A 3 28.40 0.45 37.83
N ASN A 4 27.96 1.11 38.90
CA ASN A 4 26.77 1.97 38.88
C ASN A 4 26.87 3.14 37.89
N ASN A 5 28.08 3.64 37.62
CA ASN A 5 28.29 4.79 36.74
C ASN A 5 28.25 4.37 35.25
N ILE A 6 28.70 3.15 34.95
CA ILE A 6 28.65 2.57 33.60
C ILE A 6 27.19 2.25 33.22
N ASP A 7 26.40 1.74 34.16
CA ASP A 7 24.99 1.41 33.92
C ASP A 7 24.12 2.66 33.70
N ASP A 8 24.38 3.75 34.42
CA ASP A 8 23.67 5.03 34.23
C ASP A 8 24.03 5.70 32.90
N VAL A 9 25.32 5.68 32.51
CA VAL A 9 25.77 6.15 31.19
C VAL A 9 25.16 5.28 30.08
N GLY A 10 25.14 3.95 30.26
CA GLY A 10 24.53 3.00 29.31
C GLY A 10 23.04 3.24 29.11
N LYS A 11 22.28 3.49 30.19
CA LYS A 11 20.84 3.83 30.10
C LYS A 11 20.60 5.17 29.38
N GLY A 12 21.44 6.17 29.64
CA GLY A 12 21.36 7.47 28.96
C GLY A 12 21.61 7.37 27.44
N ILE A 13 22.64 6.61 27.05
CA ILE A 13 22.99 6.37 25.64
C ILE A 13 21.92 5.52 24.94
N MET A 14 21.36 4.51 25.61
CA MET A 14 20.27 3.70 25.06
C MET A 14 19.03 4.57 24.77
N SER A 15 18.66 5.44 25.70
CA SER A 15 17.52 6.35 25.54
C SER A 15 17.71 7.33 24.38
N ILE A 16 18.90 7.91 24.22
CA ILE A 16 19.17 8.83 23.09
C ILE A 16 19.09 8.10 21.75
N PHE A 17 19.60 6.87 21.67
CA PHE A 17 19.57 6.06 20.45
C PHE A 17 18.13 5.71 20.04
N VAL A 18 17.30 5.29 20.99
CA VAL A 18 15.88 4.98 20.76
C VAL A 18 15.11 6.22 20.31
N ARG A 19 15.46 7.40 20.83
CA ARG A 19 14.85 8.66 20.40
C ARG A 19 15.24 9.04 18.97
N PHE A 20 16.51 8.85 18.59
CA PHE A 20 16.97 9.08 17.22
C PHE A 20 16.33 8.09 16.24
N ILE A 21 16.23 6.81 16.59
CA ILE A 21 15.58 5.82 15.71
C ILE A 21 14.09 6.14 15.57
N GLY A 22 13.41 6.51 16.66
CA GLY A 22 12.00 6.92 16.63
C GLY A 22 11.78 8.15 15.76
N LEU A 23 12.64 9.16 15.88
CA LEU A 23 12.59 10.36 15.04
C LEU A 23 12.83 10.03 13.56
N PHE A 24 13.80 9.17 13.28
CA PHE A 24 14.09 8.71 11.91
C PHE A 24 12.89 7.97 11.31
N LEU A 25 12.29 7.03 12.05
CA LEU A 25 11.08 6.30 11.65
C LEU A 25 9.91 7.24 11.38
N LEU A 26 9.74 8.28 12.21
CA LEU A 26 8.71 9.30 12.03
C LEU A 26 8.93 10.09 10.75
N ILE A 27 10.14 10.60 10.51
CA ILE A 27 10.47 11.37 9.30
C ILE A 27 10.31 10.50 8.05
N ALA A 28 10.81 9.26 8.07
CA ALA A 28 10.69 8.32 6.96
C ALA A 28 9.22 7.99 6.66
N GLY A 29 8.40 7.75 7.69
CA GLY A 29 6.97 7.50 7.52
C GLY A 29 6.21 8.70 6.98
N VAL A 30 6.55 9.93 7.39
CA VAL A 30 5.94 11.15 6.81
C VAL A 30 6.35 11.31 5.35
N TYR A 31 7.63 11.09 5.04
CA TYR A 31 8.15 11.16 3.67
C TYR A 31 7.42 10.17 2.74
N VAL A 32 7.30 8.91 3.16
CA VAL A 32 6.58 7.88 2.38
C VAL A 32 5.10 8.23 2.22
N ALA A 33 4.44 8.75 3.26
CA ALA A 33 3.04 9.16 3.17
C ALA A 33 2.82 10.28 2.12
N LEU A 34 3.69 11.30 2.11
CA LEU A 34 3.68 12.36 1.09
C LEU A 34 3.96 11.78 -0.31
N TYR A 35 4.92 10.87 -0.43
CA TYR A 35 5.24 10.23 -1.70
C TYR A 35 4.04 9.44 -2.25
N VAL A 36 3.33 8.68 -1.41
CA VAL A 36 2.13 7.94 -1.80
C VAL A 36 1.02 8.90 -2.24
N MET A 37 0.80 10.00 -1.51
CA MET A 37 -0.20 11.01 -1.89
C MET A 37 0.11 11.64 -3.24
N LEU A 38 1.37 12.03 -3.47
CA LEU A 38 1.81 12.58 -4.76
C LEU A 38 1.67 11.54 -5.88
N LYS A 39 1.98 10.27 -5.60
CA LYS A 39 1.78 9.19 -6.57
C LYS A 39 0.31 8.90 -6.87
N ALA A 40 -0.59 9.02 -5.90
CA ALA A 40 -2.02 8.93 -6.14
C ALA A 40 -2.49 10.07 -7.07
N MET A 41 -2.00 11.28 -6.84
CA MET A 41 -2.32 12.44 -7.66
C MET A 41 -1.74 12.33 -9.08
N ASP A 42 -0.49 11.89 -9.22
CA ASP A 42 0.16 11.63 -10.51
C ASP A 42 -0.59 10.55 -11.30
N LEU A 43 -1.00 9.47 -10.62
CA LEU A 43 -1.76 8.40 -11.24
C LEU A 43 -3.15 8.85 -11.72
N TYR A 44 -3.79 9.79 -11.00
CA TYR A 44 -5.04 10.41 -11.40
C TYR A 44 -4.87 11.31 -12.63
N GLN A 45 -3.78 12.08 -12.70
CA GLN A 45 -3.52 13.01 -13.81
C GLN A 45 -2.98 12.30 -15.06
N ASN A 46 -2.21 11.22 -14.90
CA ASN A 46 -1.55 10.48 -15.98
C ASN A 46 -1.89 8.97 -15.93
N PRO A 47 -2.99 8.52 -16.55
CA PRO A 47 -3.43 7.12 -16.48
C PRO A 47 -2.55 6.14 -17.30
N LYS A 48 -1.51 6.62 -17.99
CA LYS A 48 -0.65 5.79 -18.87
C LYS A 48 -0.05 4.58 -18.17
N SER A 49 0.32 4.70 -16.89
CA SER A 49 0.84 3.58 -16.10
C SER A 49 -0.17 2.45 -15.90
N ILE A 50 -1.47 2.77 -15.88
CA ILE A 50 -2.54 1.79 -15.70
C ILE A 50 -2.76 1.00 -17.00
N GLU A 51 -2.55 1.62 -18.15
CA GLU A 51 -2.62 0.94 -19.44
C GLU A 51 -1.53 -0.15 -19.56
N TYR A 52 -0.29 0.16 -19.17
CA TYR A 52 0.79 -0.82 -19.12
C TYR A 52 0.50 -1.95 -18.12
N PHE A 53 -0.06 -1.64 -16.95
CA PHE A 53 -0.47 -2.65 -15.96
C PHE A 53 -1.61 -3.52 -16.46
N ALA A 54 -2.62 -2.94 -17.11
CA ALA A 54 -3.73 -3.67 -17.72
C ALA A 54 -3.22 -4.62 -18.81
N LEU A 55 -2.26 -4.17 -19.63
CA LEU A 55 -1.65 -5.00 -20.67
C LEU A 55 -0.79 -6.13 -20.08
N ALA A 56 -0.07 -5.87 -18.99
CA ALA A 56 0.68 -6.89 -18.26
C ALA A 56 -0.23 -7.92 -17.58
N ILE A 57 -1.34 -7.48 -16.98
CA ILE A 57 -2.36 -8.33 -16.36
C ILE A 57 -3.05 -9.19 -17.42
N GLU A 58 -3.45 -8.61 -18.56
CA GLU A 58 -4.08 -9.36 -19.65
C GLU A 58 -3.10 -10.38 -20.24
N LYS A 59 -1.83 -10.02 -20.45
CA LYS A 59 -0.80 -10.94 -20.94
C LYS A 59 -0.54 -12.11 -19.97
N GLY A 60 -0.62 -11.86 -18.66
CA GLY A 60 -0.37 -12.88 -17.64
C GLY A 60 -1.58 -13.73 -17.27
N SER A 61 -2.77 -13.13 -17.27
CA SER A 61 -3.98 -13.72 -16.68
C SER A 61 -5.15 -13.86 -17.65
N ASN A 62 -5.07 -13.29 -18.87
CA ASN A 62 -6.06 -13.42 -19.94
C ASN A 62 -7.50 -13.21 -19.43
N ILE A 63 -7.67 -12.19 -18.59
CA ILE A 63 -8.88 -11.96 -17.79
C ILE A 63 -10.02 -11.59 -18.72
N ASP A 64 -9.75 -10.79 -19.75
CA ASP A 64 -10.78 -10.39 -20.69
C ASP A 64 -11.37 -11.61 -21.44
N LYS A 65 -10.53 -12.62 -21.77
CA LYS A 65 -10.96 -13.86 -22.44
C LYS A 65 -11.72 -14.83 -21.53
N SER A 66 -11.31 -14.96 -20.27
CA SER A 66 -11.97 -15.85 -19.30
C SER A 66 -13.33 -15.30 -18.88
N LEU A 67 -13.44 -13.98 -18.65
CA LEU A 67 -14.71 -13.34 -18.34
C LEU A 67 -15.64 -13.22 -19.55
N SER A 68 -15.13 -13.00 -20.77
CA SER A 68 -15.97 -13.02 -21.97
C SER A 68 -16.57 -14.40 -22.19
N SER A 69 -15.82 -15.49 -21.95
CA SER A 69 -16.36 -16.85 -22.06
C SER A 69 -17.46 -17.17 -21.04
N ILE A 70 -17.37 -16.61 -19.83
CA ILE A 70 -18.41 -16.75 -18.81
C ILE A 70 -19.62 -15.87 -19.16
N ARG A 71 -19.39 -14.65 -19.65
CA ARG A 71 -20.46 -13.76 -20.11
C ARG A 71 -21.21 -14.38 -21.30
N ASP A 72 -20.51 -14.91 -22.28
CA ASP A 72 -21.12 -15.60 -23.43
C ASP A 72 -21.85 -16.86 -22.96
N ALA A 73 -21.29 -17.64 -22.04
CA ALA A 73 -21.98 -18.80 -21.46
C ALA A 73 -23.22 -18.46 -20.62
N VAL A 74 -23.32 -17.22 -20.09
CA VAL A 74 -24.46 -16.76 -19.28
C VAL A 74 -25.50 -16.02 -20.15
N ILE A 75 -25.09 -15.41 -21.25
CA ILE A 75 -25.99 -14.69 -22.17
C ILE A 75 -26.55 -15.62 -23.26
N THR A 76 -25.85 -16.71 -23.61
CA THR A 76 -26.34 -17.71 -24.55
C THR A 76 -27.15 -18.78 -23.81
N GLU A 77 -28.46 -18.56 -23.71
CA GLU A 77 -29.39 -19.71 -23.72
C GLU A 77 -29.21 -20.50 -25.03
N PRO A 78 -29.37 -21.84 -25.02
CA PRO A 78 -29.16 -22.67 -26.19
C PRO A 78 -30.34 -22.48 -27.15
N VAL A 79 -30.19 -21.59 -28.12
CA VAL A 79 -31.01 -21.68 -29.33
C VAL A 79 -30.28 -22.60 -30.29
N GLU A 80 -30.71 -23.86 -30.30
CA GLU A 80 -30.41 -24.79 -31.39
C GLU A 80 -30.81 -24.15 -32.72
N GLY A 81 -29.86 -24.10 -33.64
CA GLY A 81 -30.04 -23.59 -34.99
C GLY A 81 -28.71 -23.61 -35.71
N GLU A 82 -28.41 -24.73 -36.35
CA GLU A 82 -27.31 -24.89 -37.28
C GLU A 82 -27.30 -23.76 -38.32
N GLU A 83 -26.12 -23.25 -38.67
CA GLU A 83 -25.62 -23.21 -40.05
C GLU A 83 -24.19 -22.63 -40.10
N THR A 84 -23.24 -23.55 -40.33
CA THR A 84 -22.10 -23.43 -41.26
C THR A 84 -21.46 -22.06 -41.50
N SER A 85 -20.22 -21.89 -41.00
CA SER A 85 -19.12 -21.26 -41.76
C SER A 85 -17.77 -21.47 -41.09
N ASP A 86 -17.19 -22.64 -41.31
CA ASP A 86 -15.73 -22.82 -41.29
C ASP A 86 -15.17 -22.24 -42.60
N ALA A 87 -14.61 -21.03 -42.55
CA ALA A 87 -13.53 -20.60 -43.45
C ALA A 87 -12.97 -19.24 -43.03
N ASN A 88 -11.79 -19.29 -42.40
CA ASN A 88 -10.62 -18.43 -42.62
C ASN A 88 -9.94 -18.01 -41.31
N ARG A 89 -9.37 -19.02 -40.62
CA ARG A 89 -8.20 -18.82 -39.76
C ARG A 89 -7.02 -18.43 -40.65
N GLN A 90 -6.25 -17.44 -40.18
CA GLN A 90 -4.91 -17.01 -40.64
C GLN A 90 -4.88 -15.73 -41.53
N GLY A 91 -4.91 -14.57 -40.87
CA GLY A 91 -4.58 -13.29 -41.47
C GLY A 91 -3.97 -12.32 -40.46
N THR A 92 -2.63 -12.29 -40.38
CA THR A 92 -1.81 -11.20 -39.82
C THR A 92 -2.06 -10.79 -38.36
N ARG A 93 -1.24 -11.36 -37.45
CA ARG A 93 -0.78 -10.65 -36.25
C ARG A 93 -0.08 -9.36 -36.67
N ARG A 94 -0.84 -8.27 -36.81
CA ARG A 94 -0.31 -6.91 -36.93
C ARG A 94 -0.74 -6.19 -35.66
N GLY A 95 0.24 -5.61 -34.97
CA GLY A 95 0.03 -4.94 -33.69
C GLY A 95 -1.04 -3.86 -33.83
N SER A 96 -2.19 -4.10 -33.22
CA SER A 96 -3.27 -3.13 -33.16
C SER A 96 -3.35 -2.61 -31.74
N ALA A 97 -2.57 -1.58 -31.48
CA ALA A 97 -2.81 -0.59 -30.44
C ALA A 97 -4.04 0.29 -30.76
N ASP A 98 -4.99 -0.21 -31.55
CA ASP A 98 -6.11 0.57 -32.07
C ASP A 98 -7.31 -0.31 -32.40
N ALA A 99 -7.67 -1.20 -31.47
CA ALA A 99 -9.01 -1.75 -31.40
C ALA A 99 -9.70 -1.10 -30.19
N ALA A 100 -10.12 0.16 -30.40
CA ALA A 100 -11.26 0.75 -29.73
C ALA A 100 -12.55 0.09 -30.26
N ASP A 101 -12.60 -1.24 -30.19
CA ASP A 101 -13.86 -1.95 -30.27
C ASP A 101 -14.45 -1.97 -28.86
N SER A 102 -15.74 -1.75 -28.79
CA SER A 102 -16.59 -1.39 -27.65
C SER A 102 -16.61 -2.32 -26.43
N HIS A 103 -15.57 -3.14 -26.24
CA HIS A 103 -15.36 -3.97 -25.08
C HIS A 103 -14.62 -3.18 -24.00
N VAL A 104 -15.38 -2.76 -22.99
CA VAL A 104 -14.85 -2.27 -21.72
C VAL A 104 -13.80 -3.26 -21.22
N ARG A 105 -12.51 -2.89 -21.24
CA ARG A 105 -11.42 -3.75 -20.78
C ARG A 105 -11.54 -3.91 -19.27
N ILE A 106 -12.13 -5.01 -18.81
CA ILE A 106 -12.28 -5.32 -17.38
C ILE A 106 -10.90 -5.36 -16.70
N SER A 107 -9.86 -5.76 -17.43
CA SER A 107 -8.47 -5.67 -17.01
C SER A 107 -8.02 -4.25 -16.60
N TYR A 108 -8.55 -3.18 -17.22
CA TYR A 108 -8.28 -1.79 -16.82
C TYR A 108 -8.89 -1.44 -15.47
N PHE A 109 -10.11 -1.92 -15.18
CA PHE A 109 -10.76 -1.73 -13.88
C PHE A 109 -10.03 -2.48 -12.76
N PHE A 110 -9.59 -3.71 -13.03
CA PHE A 110 -8.78 -4.48 -12.08
C PHE A 110 -7.44 -3.81 -11.80
N ALA A 111 -6.78 -3.25 -12.81
CA ALA A 111 -5.53 -2.51 -12.64
C ALA A 111 -5.70 -1.32 -11.68
N TRP A 112 -6.81 -0.57 -11.78
CA TRP A 112 -7.14 0.49 -10.84
C TRP A 112 -7.32 -0.01 -9.40
N ILE A 113 -8.08 -1.10 -9.20
CA ILE A 113 -8.34 -1.66 -7.86
C ILE A 113 -7.04 -2.13 -7.21
N ILE A 114 -6.22 -2.89 -7.94
CA ILE A 114 -4.94 -3.40 -7.44
C ILE A 114 -4.03 -2.24 -7.06
N MET A 115 -3.97 -1.21 -7.89
CA MET A 115 -3.09 -0.08 -7.64
C MET A 115 -3.55 0.71 -6.40
N LEU A 116 -4.86 0.98 -6.27
CA LEU A 116 -5.40 1.62 -5.07
C LEU A 116 -5.15 0.79 -3.80
N MET A 117 -5.28 -0.55 -3.87
CA MET A 117 -4.91 -1.43 -2.75
C MET A 117 -3.44 -1.32 -2.40
N LEU A 118 -2.54 -1.28 -3.39
CA LEU A 118 -1.10 -1.12 -3.14
C LEU A 118 -0.80 0.22 -2.46
N LEU A 119 -1.36 1.33 -2.96
CA LEU A 119 -1.19 2.64 -2.35
C LEU A 119 -1.72 2.66 -0.90
N MET A 120 -2.89 2.08 -0.66
CA MET A 120 -3.47 1.98 0.67
C MET A 120 -2.58 1.13 1.60
N LEU A 121 -2.04 0.02 1.11
CA LEU A 121 -1.14 -0.84 1.87
C LEU A 121 0.11 -0.06 2.30
N ILE A 122 0.77 0.62 1.36
CA ILE A 122 1.99 1.41 1.64
C ILE A 122 1.66 2.56 2.60
N GLY A 123 0.56 3.27 2.38
CA GLY A 123 0.10 4.34 3.28
C GLY A 123 -0.18 3.83 4.69
N SER A 124 -0.81 2.66 4.83
CA SER A 124 -1.09 2.04 6.14
C SER A 124 0.17 1.63 6.90
N ILE A 125 1.18 1.10 6.20
CA ILE A 125 2.50 0.77 6.77
C ILE A 125 3.20 2.05 7.23
N SER A 126 3.11 3.12 6.42
CA SER A 126 3.64 4.44 6.75
C SER A 126 3.03 4.99 8.04
N LEU A 127 1.69 4.91 8.17
CA LEU A 127 0.99 5.37 9.37
C LEU A 127 1.43 4.61 10.62
N ARG A 128 1.62 3.28 10.51
CA ARG A 128 2.14 2.46 11.61
C ARG A 128 3.56 2.88 11.98
N ALA A 129 4.44 3.11 10.99
CA ALA A 129 5.80 3.58 11.23
C ALA A 129 5.84 4.96 11.92
N ILE A 130 4.97 5.90 11.52
CA ILE A 130 4.82 7.19 12.19
C ILE A 130 4.37 7.01 13.64
N LYS A 131 3.35 6.16 13.87
CA LYS A 131 2.81 5.92 15.21
C LYS A 131 3.86 5.33 16.14
N THR A 132 4.55 4.28 15.70
CA THR A 132 5.62 3.63 16.46
C THR A 132 6.81 4.58 16.67
N GLY A 133 7.23 5.30 15.63
CA GLY A 133 8.31 6.30 15.74
C GLY A 133 8.01 7.42 16.72
N GLY A 134 6.76 7.91 16.73
CA GLY A 134 6.27 8.90 17.69
C GLY A 134 6.27 8.38 19.13
N GLU A 135 5.75 7.18 19.37
CA GLU A 135 5.76 6.54 20.69
C GLU A 135 7.20 6.36 21.23
N LEU A 136 8.16 5.99 20.39
CA LEU A 136 9.57 5.87 20.76
C LEU A 136 10.20 7.21 21.19
N VAL A 137 9.81 8.32 20.55
CA VAL A 137 10.31 9.66 20.91
C VAL A 137 9.69 10.16 22.23
N LEU A 138 8.44 9.80 22.49
CA LEU A 138 7.67 10.24 23.67
C LEU A 138 7.85 9.35 24.90
N TYR A 139 8.45 8.16 24.77
CA TYR A 139 8.55 7.16 25.85
C TYR A 139 9.16 7.73 27.15
N ASP A 140 10.25 8.49 27.04
CA ASP A 140 10.94 9.09 28.20
C ASP A 140 10.11 10.22 28.86
N MET A 141 9.26 10.92 28.09
CA MET A 141 8.43 12.01 28.62
C MET A 141 7.26 11.50 29.45
N GLN A 142 6.63 10.38 29.05
CA GLN A 142 5.53 9.77 29.80
C GLN A 142 6.03 9.21 31.13
N ILE A 143 7.14 8.46 31.12
CA ILE A 143 7.72 7.84 32.33
C ILE A 143 8.13 8.92 33.35
N LYS A 144 8.72 10.03 32.90
CA LYS A 144 9.06 11.17 33.76
C LYS A 144 7.84 11.83 34.41
N GLN A 145 6.72 11.92 33.70
CA GLN A 145 5.48 12.46 34.27
C GLN A 145 4.87 11.52 35.31
N PHE A 146 4.87 10.21 35.06
CA PHE A 146 4.41 9.22 36.04
C PHE A 146 5.27 9.20 37.30
N ALA A 147 6.61 9.22 37.15
CA ALA A 147 7.52 9.31 38.28
C ALA A 147 7.30 10.59 39.11
N LYS A 148 7.06 11.73 38.43
CA LYS A 148 6.76 13.00 39.10
C LYS A 148 5.43 12.98 39.84
N MET A 149 4.41 12.29 39.32
CA MET A 149 3.12 12.10 40.02
C MET A 149 3.27 11.19 41.24
N LEU A 150 3.99 10.08 41.12
CA LEU A 150 4.24 9.14 42.24
C LEU A 150 5.01 9.81 43.38
N VAL A 151 6.06 10.58 43.06
CA VAL A 151 6.82 11.34 44.08
C VAL A 151 5.91 12.36 44.77
N LYS A 152 5.06 13.06 43.99
CA LYS A 152 4.13 14.06 44.53
C LYS A 152 3.12 13.43 45.48
N GLU A 153 2.54 12.28 45.16
CA GLU A 153 1.65 11.55 46.08
C GLU A 153 2.38 11.01 47.31
N SER A 154 3.58 10.42 47.15
CA SER A 154 4.35 9.92 48.29
C SER A 154 4.76 11.03 49.28
N SER A 155 5.04 12.23 48.76
CA SER A 155 5.41 13.38 49.58
C SER A 155 4.22 13.96 50.34
N LYS A 156 3.02 13.83 49.78
CA LYS A 156 1.77 14.31 50.37
C LYS A 156 1.22 13.36 51.44
N SER A 157 1.50 12.06 51.33
CA SER A 157 1.13 11.06 52.33
C SER A 157 2.03 11.03 53.58
N ARG A 158 3.16 11.75 53.56
CA ARG A 158 4.17 11.75 54.64
C ARG A 158 4.11 13.01 55.54
N GLN A 159 3.21 13.94 55.26
CA GLN A 159 2.81 15.04 56.15
C GLN A 159 1.50 14.69 56.84
#